data_AF-A0A5B1RFR9-F1
#
_entry.id   AF-A0A5B1RFR9-F1
#
_cell.length_a   1.000
_cell.length_b   1.000
_cell.length_c   1.000
_cell.angle_alpha   90.00
_cell.angle_beta   90.00
_cell.angle_gamma   90.00
#
_symmetry.space_group_name_H-M   'P 1'
#
loop_
_entity.id
_entity.type
_entity.pdbx_description
1 polymer ?
#
loop_
_entity_poly.entity_id
_entity_poly.type
_entity_poly.pdbx_seq_one_letter_code
_entity_poly.pdbx_strand_id
1 'polypeptide(L)'
;AKTSKGAWDTLKNMFESQGPIGIVMARRKFFRAECAEGTEIEEHIRTMRSYQSELQTLQQEVTESDFAMALLTSLPDSWDS
;
A
#
# COMPACT_ATOMS: atom_id res chain seq x y z
N ALA A 1 36.47 -5.59 10.59
CA ALA A 1 35.47 -5.58 11.68
C ALA A 1 34.20 -4.89 11.19
N LYS A 2 33.03 -5.53 11.25
CA LYS A 2 31.74 -4.83 11.04
C LYS A 2 31.53 -3.93 12.25
N THR A 3 31.71 -2.62 12.07
CA THR A 3 31.50 -1.66 13.16
C THR A 3 30.00 -1.53 13.42
N SER A 4 29.61 -1.32 14.67
CA SER A 4 28.21 -1.04 15.03
C SER A 4 27.64 0.13 14.23
N LYS A 5 28.50 1.11 13.87
CA LYS A 5 28.18 2.21 12.97
C LYS A 5 27.84 1.73 11.55
N GLY A 6 28.64 0.85 10.95
CA GLY A 6 28.35 0.33 9.61
C GLY A 6 27.06 -0.49 9.54
N ALA A 7 26.75 -1.24 10.59
CA ALA A 7 25.47 -1.93 10.71
C ALA A 7 24.30 -0.94 10.82
N TRP A 8 24.45 0.11 11.63
CA TRP A 8 23.45 1.18 11.77
C TRP A 8 23.26 1.98 10.47
N ASP A 9 24.32 2.34 9.77
CA ASP A 9 24.26 3.07 8.50
C ASP A 9 23.60 2.22 7.39
N THR A 10 23.80 0.90 7.40
CA THR A 10 23.11 -0.01 6.47
C THR A 10 21.61 -0.05 6.74
N LEU A 11 21.21 -0.17 8.01
CA LEU A 11 19.80 -0.10 8.40
C LEU A 11 19.20 1.25 8.01
N LYS A 12 19.88 2.34 8.37
CA LYS A 12 19.47 3.70 8.03
C LYS A 12 19.26 3.87 6.53
N ASN A 13 20.19 3.44 5.68
CA ASN A 13 20.05 3.54 4.23
C ASN A 13 18.91 2.67 3.69
N MET A 14 18.69 1.48 4.27
CA MET A 14 17.61 0.58 3.86
C MET A 14 16.23 1.17 4.21
N PHE A 15 16.09 1.76 5.40
CA PHE A 15 14.86 2.45 5.81
C PHE A 15 14.70 3.84 5.18
N GLU A 16 15.78 4.58 4.91
CA GLU A 16 15.75 5.82 4.12
C GLU A 16 15.44 5.56 2.64
N SER A 17 15.76 4.38 2.10
CA SER A 17 15.33 3.96 0.75
C SER A 17 13.83 3.65 0.67
N GLN A 18 13.13 3.48 1.80
CA GLN A 18 11.67 3.64 1.88
C GLN A 18 11.23 5.12 1.81
N GLY A 19 12.13 6.03 1.41
CA GLY A 19 11.88 7.45 1.21
C GLY A 19 10.85 7.73 0.09
N PRO A 20 10.93 8.89 -0.60
CA PRO A 20 9.87 9.33 -1.51
C PRO A 20 9.47 8.28 -2.57
N ILE A 21 10.40 7.45 -3.03
CA ILE A 21 10.12 6.37 -3.99
C ILE A 21 9.29 5.26 -3.37
N GLY A 22 9.59 4.82 -2.15
CA GLY A 22 8.81 3.81 -1.42
C GLY A 22 7.37 4.27 -1.20
N ILE A 23 7.20 5.52 -0.79
CA ILE A 23 5.88 6.16 -0.66
C ILE A 23 5.13 6.17 -2.00
N VAL A 24 5.79 6.57 -3.09
CA VAL A 24 5.18 6.57 -4.42
C VAL A 24 4.79 5.16 -4.87
N MET A 25 5.62 4.16 -4.61
CA MET A 25 5.32 2.76 -4.93
C MET A 25 4.11 2.24 -4.14
N ALA A 26 4.07 2.48 -2.83
CA ALA A 26 2.94 2.08 -1.97
C ALA A 26 1.64 2.76 -2.41
N ARG A 27 1.69 4.07 -2.70
CA ARG A 27 0.52 4.80 -3.23
C ARG A 27 0.04 4.23 -4.57
N ARG A 28 0.97 3.91 -5.48
CA ARG A 28 0.62 3.31 -6.77
C ARG A 28 -0.05 1.95 -6.61
N LYS A 29 0.42 1.09 -5.69
CA LYS A 29 -0.23 -0.19 -5.41
C LYS A 29 -1.66 0.01 -4.91
N PHE A 30 -1.85 0.92 -3.96
CA PHE A 30 -3.16 1.18 -3.37
C PHE A 30 -4.17 1.75 -4.37
N PHE A 31 -3.82 2.83 -5.08
CA PHE A 31 -4.75 3.53 -5.98
C PHE A 31 -4.90 2.90 -7.36
N ARG A 32 -4.09 1.89 -7.72
CA ARG A 32 -4.22 1.13 -8.98
C ARG A 32 -4.62 -0.32 -8.74
N ALA A 33 -5.04 -0.66 -7.53
CA ALA A 33 -5.63 -1.95 -7.28
C ALA A 33 -6.93 -2.03 -8.08
N GLU A 34 -7.12 -3.13 -8.80
CA GLU A 34 -8.33 -3.44 -9.57
C GLU A 34 -8.75 -4.85 -9.17
N CYS A 35 -10.05 -5.04 -8.92
CA CYS A 35 -10.64 -6.33 -8.69
C CYS A 35 -10.97 -6.96 -10.04
N ALA A 36 -10.45 -8.15 -10.31
CA ALA A 36 -10.77 -8.84 -11.56
C ALA A 36 -12.17 -9.48 -11.49
N GLU A 37 -12.85 -9.54 -12.63
CA GLU A 37 -14.13 -10.24 -12.74
C GLU A 37 -14.06 -11.68 -12.23
N GLY A 38 -15.03 -12.06 -11.39
CA GLY A 38 -15.09 -13.38 -10.76
C GLY A 38 -14.16 -13.58 -9.55
N THR A 39 -13.39 -12.57 -9.13
CA THR A 39 -12.61 -12.62 -7.87
C THR A 39 -13.53 -12.49 -6.67
N GLU A 40 -13.23 -13.19 -5.57
CA GLU A 40 -13.95 -13.00 -4.32
C GLU A 40 -13.68 -11.60 -3.76
N ILE A 41 -14.74 -10.80 -3.60
CA ILE A 41 -14.63 -9.41 -3.12
C ILE A 41 -13.97 -9.31 -1.75
N GLU A 42 -14.15 -10.32 -0.89
CA GLU A 42 -13.51 -10.37 0.42
C GLU A 42 -11.98 -10.48 0.31
N GLU A 43 -11.47 -11.25 -0.65
CA GLU A 43 -10.03 -11.38 -0.92
C GLU A 43 -9.45 -10.03 -1.41
N HIS A 44 -10.18 -9.34 -2.28
CA HIS A 44 -9.79 -8.02 -2.76
C HIS A 44 -9.75 -6.98 -1.63
N ILE A 45 -10.76 -6.96 -0.76
CA ILE A 45 -10.79 -6.06 0.41
C ILE A 45 -9.60 -6.33 1.34
N ARG A 46 -9.29 -7.60 1.62
CA ARG A 46 -8.12 -7.98 2.45
C ARG A 46 -6.81 -7.49 1.81
N THR A 47 -6.69 -7.60 0.50
CA THR A 47 -5.53 -7.11 -0.26
C THR A 47 -5.40 -5.58 -0.18
N MET A 48 -6.49 -4.84 -0.37
CA MET A 48 -6.48 -3.39 -0.23
C MET A 48 -6.17 -2.93 1.21
N ARG A 49 -6.65 -3.63 2.23
CA ARG A 49 -6.32 -3.35 3.64
C ARG A 49 -4.85 -3.59 3.96
N SER A 50 -4.23 -4.59 3.32
CA SER A 50 -2.78 -4.79 3.38
C SER A 50 -2.03 -3.59 2.80
N TYR A 51 -2.44 -3.07 1.64
CA TYR A 51 -1.83 -1.87 1.06
C TYR A 51 -2.03 -0.61 1.91
N GLN A 52 -3.21 -0.45 2.53
CA GLN A 52 -3.47 0.63 3.49
C GLN A 52 -2.51 0.55 4.69
N SER A 53 -2.25 -0.66 5.20
CA SER A 53 -1.32 -0.89 6.32
C SER A 53 0.14 -0.59 5.93
N GLU A 54 0.54 -0.91 4.68
CA GLU A 54 1.84 -0.52 4.11
C GLU A 54 1.99 1.01 4.10
N LEU A 55 0.94 1.74 3.66
CA LEU A 55 0.93 3.20 3.66
C LEU A 55 1.00 3.80 5.09
N GLN A 56 0.25 3.24 6.04
CA GLN A 56 0.29 3.69 7.44
C GLN A 56 1.68 3.51 8.07
N THR A 57 2.38 2.42 7.74
CA THR A 57 3.76 2.18 8.18
C THR A 57 4.72 3.25 7.66
N LEU A 58 4.44 3.80 6.47
CA LEU A 58 5.16 4.92 5.83
C LEU A 58 4.65 6.30 6.27
N GLN A 59 3.86 6.37 7.35
CA GLN A 59 3.24 7.60 7.86
C GLN A 59 2.36 8.30 6.80
N GLN A 60 1.79 7.53 5.88
CA GLN A 60 0.81 8.01 4.90
C GLN A 60 -0.57 7.57 5.38
N GLU A 61 -1.31 8.49 5.97
CA GLU A 61 -2.66 8.22 6.43
C GLU A 61 -3.64 8.10 5.24
N VAL A 62 -4.50 7.10 5.30
CA VAL A 62 -5.63 6.90 4.39
C VAL A 62 -6.86 6.81 5.25
N THR A 63 -7.76 7.78 5.12
CA THR A 63 -8.99 7.81 5.91
C THR A 63 -9.92 6.67 5.49
N GLU A 64 -10.86 6.28 6.34
CA GLU A 64 -11.86 5.28 5.97
C GLU A 64 -12.71 5.72 4.76
N SER A 65 -12.94 7.03 4.59
CA SER A 65 -13.64 7.57 3.42
C SER A 65 -12.82 7.41 2.14
N ASP A 66 -11.51 7.70 2.20
CA ASP A 66 -10.61 7.52 1.06
C ASP A 66 -10.49 6.05 0.69
N PHE A 67 -10.43 5.18 1.70
CA PHE A 67 -10.42 3.73 1.50
C PHE A 67 -11.70 3.24 0.82
N ALA A 68 -12.87 3.67 1.31
CA ALA A 68 -14.15 3.30 0.71
C ALA A 68 -14.25 3.76 -0.75
N MET A 69 -13.82 4.99 -1.03
CA MET A 69 -13.79 5.51 -2.40
C MET A 69 -12.87 4.68 -3.29
N ALA A 70 -11.63 4.44 -2.86
CA ALA A 70 -10.65 3.65 -3.62
C ALA A 70 -11.16 2.22 -3.86
N LEU A 71 -11.80 1.60 -2.86
CA LEU A 71 -12.40 0.28 -2.99
C LEU A 71 -13.50 0.27 -4.04
N LEU A 72 -14.46 1.19 -3.96
CA LEU A 72 -15.57 1.26 -4.93
C LEU A 72 -15.06 1.49 -6.36
N THR A 73 -14.06 2.36 -6.54
CA THR A 73 -13.45 2.61 -7.87
C THR A 73 -12.61 1.45 -8.40
N SER A 74 -12.27 0.49 -7.55
CA SER A 74 -11.49 -0.70 -7.95
C SER A 74 -12.36 -1.89 -8.33
N LEU A 75 -13.66 -1.84 -8.07
CA LEU A 75 -14.57 -2.93 -8.40
C LEU A 75 -14.81 -2.98 -9.92
N PRO A 76 -15.14 -4.17 -10.46
CA PRO A 76 -15.50 -4.29 -11.86
C PRO A 76 -16.82 -3.57 -12.17
N ASP A 77 -16.99 -3.15 -13.42
CA ASP A 77 -18.22 -2.49 -13.93
C ASP A 77 -19.50 -3.30 -13.65
N SER A 78 -19.42 -4.62 -13.48
CA SER A 78 -20.56 -5.46 -13.12
C SER A 78 -21.21 -5.11 -11.77
N TRP A 79 -20.50 -4.38 -10.90
CA TRP A 79 -20.99 -3.92 -9.60
C TRP A 79 -21.68 -2.55 -9.62
N ASP A 80 -21.67 -1.85 -10.75
CA ASP A 80 -22.34 -0.54 -10.92
C ASP A 80 -23.86 -0.66 -11.20
N SER A 81 -24.42 -1.87 -11.08
CA SER A 81 -25.81 -2.21 -11.45
C SER A 81 -26.79 -2.21 -10.28
#